data_AF-A0A349A6R7-F1
#
_entry.id   AF-A0A349A6R7-F1
#
_cell.length_a   1.000
_cell.length_b   1.000
_cell.length_c   1.000
_cell.angle_alpha   90.00
_cell.angle_beta   90.00
_cell.angle_gamma   90.00
#
_symmetry.space_group_name_H-M   'P 1'
#
loop_
_entity.id
_entity.type
_entity.pdbx_description
1 polymer ?
#
loop_
_entity_poly.entity_id
_entity_poly.type
_entity_poly.pdbx_seq_one_letter_code
_entity_poly.pdbx_strand_id
1 'polypeptide(L)'
;MSEITSTEKLLDLIRKKKGALPPSALKLKTSPSGGRKRMRLSLPARRTAGKSIHVGVDIGHDSLRMVKTVRISDTRWDLIDQKTLAFPPQVRPRTPDFSEFLKTELKQFCGAYRKIQIWAIMPAANVNVRHLRIPKVPKNQIENTVFWVLKKETPFNEKETLLDFDVLEEVLDQGAPKWLVMAYTAPIAEIEVLKSLFSKIGMPLTGISTVPFAVQNLLRTCWIQESDDAIANLFIGNDFSRIDFYSKGKLVMTRGIKAGINSMIEALQEALAPPDPRNTLSEGEEPPPEISLAQARKCLFSLIPGARTLTEGDPGYDLTEEQKFQAVLPALDRIIRQVERTLEQYNKPVSRIFVTSALGVYPPLIRHVGEELDLESGPLDPFEPGQTCFDPAAGNGTIDERIALTPALGMALSDNAYTPNLLFTAGDERQLDRISWFNRGIIAALVVATVITAGFFFYQLGIVNNKN
;
A
#
# COMPACT_ATOMS: atom_id res chain seq x y z
N MET A 1 -11.31 58.11 -24.91
CA MET A 1 -11.84 56.76 -24.60
C MET A 1 -10.75 56.01 -23.86
N SER A 2 -11.01 55.57 -22.64
CA SER A 2 -10.07 54.80 -21.81
C SER A 2 -10.59 53.39 -21.64
N GLU A 3 -9.79 52.39 -22.00
CA GLU A 3 -10.18 50.99 -21.87
C GLU A 3 -10.16 50.57 -20.39
N ILE A 4 -11.31 50.10 -19.91
CA ILE A 4 -11.49 49.58 -18.55
C ILE A 4 -11.00 48.12 -18.51
N THR A 5 -10.12 47.82 -17.55
CA THR A 5 -9.43 46.52 -17.49
C THR A 5 -10.34 45.40 -16.98
N SER A 6 -10.04 44.16 -17.36
CA SER A 6 -10.90 42.99 -17.12
C SER A 6 -11.21 42.74 -15.63
N THR A 7 -10.32 43.16 -14.73
CA THR A 7 -10.47 43.08 -13.27
C THR A 7 -11.61 43.95 -12.73
N GLU A 8 -11.80 45.16 -13.28
CA GLU A 8 -12.85 46.09 -12.83
C GLU A 8 -14.25 45.57 -13.19
N LYS A 9 -14.40 44.97 -14.38
CA LYS A 9 -15.65 44.30 -14.81
C LYS A 9 -16.04 43.15 -13.88
N LEU A 10 -15.06 42.43 -13.32
CA LEU A 10 -15.32 41.34 -12.38
C LEU A 10 -15.80 41.86 -11.02
N LEU A 11 -15.22 42.95 -10.53
CA LEU A 11 -15.57 43.58 -9.25
C LEU A 11 -16.97 44.19 -9.27
N ASP A 12 -17.40 44.79 -10.38
CA ASP A 12 -18.76 45.32 -10.54
C ASP A 12 -19.83 44.21 -10.58
N LEU A 13 -19.52 43.06 -11.18
CA LEU A 13 -20.40 41.88 -11.14
C LEU A 13 -20.56 41.31 -9.73
N ILE A 14 -19.52 41.36 -8.90
CA ILE A 14 -19.56 40.93 -7.50
C ILE A 14 -20.33 41.94 -6.64
N ARG A 15 -20.14 43.26 -6.85
CA ARG A 15 -20.90 44.32 -6.17
C ARG A 15 -22.40 44.25 -6.46
N LYS A 16 -22.81 43.91 -7.69
CA LYS A 16 -24.24 43.79 -8.06
C LYS A 16 -25.02 42.63 -7.41
N LYS A 17 -24.37 41.71 -6.68
CA LYS A 17 -25.01 40.51 -6.13
C LYS A 17 -25.10 40.45 -4.59
N LYS A 18 -24.75 41.53 -3.87
CA LYS A 18 -24.90 41.63 -2.41
C LYS A 18 -25.66 42.91 -2.00
N GLY A 19 -26.83 42.72 -1.39
CA GLY A 19 -27.82 43.76 -1.03
C GLY A 19 -29.03 43.73 -1.98
N ALA A 20 -30.29 43.77 -1.56
CA ALA A 20 -30.91 43.96 -0.22
C ALA A 20 -32.34 43.31 -0.24
N LEU A 21 -33.21 43.22 0.79
CA LEU A 21 -33.32 43.68 2.20
C LEU A 21 -34.12 42.59 3.01
N PRO A 22 -34.28 42.69 4.35
CA PRO A 22 -34.99 41.72 5.21
C PRO A 22 -36.45 42.13 5.57
N PRO A 23 -36.94 42.09 6.83
CA PRO A 23 -37.76 40.98 7.35
C PRO A 23 -39.17 41.38 7.85
N SER A 24 -40.08 40.40 7.99
CA SER A 24 -41.24 40.53 8.90
C SER A 24 -41.79 39.15 9.32
N ALA A 25 -42.46 39.07 10.47
CA ALA A 25 -42.90 37.83 11.09
C ALA A 25 -44.33 37.93 11.67
N LEU A 26 -44.92 36.73 11.87
CA LEU A 26 -46.04 36.36 12.78
C LEU A 26 -47.50 36.26 12.26
N LYS A 27 -48.03 35.03 12.48
CA LYS A 27 -49.43 34.59 12.73
C LYS A 27 -50.36 34.36 11.52
N LEU A 28 -50.71 33.09 11.20
CA LEU A 28 -51.79 32.22 11.76
C LEU A 28 -53.21 32.69 11.36
N LYS A 29 -54.12 31.92 10.74
CA LYS A 29 -54.46 30.47 10.67
C LYS A 29 -54.94 30.13 9.22
N THR A 30 -55.27 28.91 8.74
CA THR A 30 -55.84 27.67 9.31
C THR A 30 -55.38 26.40 8.56
N SER A 31 -55.45 25.24 9.22
CA SER A 31 -55.32 23.90 8.60
C SER A 31 -56.69 23.41 8.07
N PRO A 32 -56.73 22.36 7.21
CA PRO A 32 -56.69 20.99 7.74
C PRO A 32 -55.69 20.04 7.05
N SER A 33 -55.43 18.95 7.78
CA SER A 33 -54.54 17.83 7.49
C SER A 33 -54.77 17.12 6.13
N GLY A 34 -53.66 16.81 5.45
CA GLY A 34 -53.62 15.93 4.29
C GLY A 34 -52.25 15.27 4.11
N GLY A 35 -51.89 14.35 5.00
CA GLY A 35 -50.56 13.73 5.04
C GLY A 35 -50.28 12.81 3.85
N ARG A 36 -49.70 13.34 2.76
CA ARG A 36 -49.07 12.52 1.71
C ARG A 36 -47.59 12.32 2.01
N LYS A 37 -47.24 11.08 2.39
CA LYS A 37 -45.84 10.62 2.50
C LYS A 37 -45.10 10.97 1.20
N ARG A 38 -44.09 11.85 1.27
CA ARG A 38 -43.18 12.10 0.15
C ARG A 38 -42.38 10.82 -0.06
N MET A 39 -42.82 10.01 -1.01
CA MET A 39 -42.17 8.78 -1.44
C MET A 39 -40.75 9.16 -1.89
N ARG A 40 -39.73 8.84 -1.07
CA ARG A 40 -38.34 8.86 -1.52
C ARG A 40 -38.25 7.84 -2.65
N LEU A 41 -38.09 8.30 -3.88
CA LEU A 41 -37.73 7.43 -4.99
C LEU A 41 -36.36 6.83 -4.68
N SER A 42 -36.37 5.59 -4.20
CA SER A 42 -35.19 4.74 -4.18
C SER A 42 -34.74 4.55 -5.62
N LEU A 43 -33.59 5.15 -5.96
CA LEU A 43 -32.92 4.87 -7.22
C LEU A 43 -32.62 3.35 -7.27
N PRO A 44 -33.09 2.61 -8.29
CA PRO A 44 -32.81 1.18 -8.39
C PRO A 44 -31.31 0.98 -8.59
N ALA A 45 -30.79 -0.12 -8.04
CA ALA A 45 -29.36 -0.44 -8.10
C ALA A 45 -28.81 -0.31 -9.53
N ARG A 46 -27.81 0.57 -9.69
CA ARG A 46 -27.09 0.74 -10.96
C ARG A 46 -26.59 -0.63 -11.43
N ARG A 47 -26.85 -0.98 -12.69
CA ARG A 47 -26.46 -2.26 -13.29
C ARG A 47 -24.95 -2.49 -13.12
N THR A 48 -24.56 -3.37 -12.19
CA THR A 48 -23.17 -3.79 -11.94
C THR A 48 -22.65 -4.78 -12.98
N ALA A 49 -23.52 -5.29 -13.85
CA ALA A 49 -23.21 -6.21 -14.94
C ALA A 49 -22.35 -5.56 -16.04
N GLY A 50 -21.04 -5.46 -15.80
CA GLY A 50 -20.05 -5.08 -16.81
C GLY A 50 -18.73 -4.55 -16.28
N LYS A 51 -18.73 -3.89 -15.11
CA LYS A 51 -17.51 -3.33 -14.51
C LYS A 51 -16.65 -4.43 -13.88
N SER A 52 -15.35 -4.40 -14.18
CA SER A 52 -14.34 -5.20 -13.46
C SER A 52 -14.08 -4.53 -12.12
N ILE A 53 -14.10 -5.29 -11.03
CA ILE A 53 -13.62 -4.81 -9.72
C ILE A 53 -12.21 -5.35 -9.47
N HIS A 54 -11.45 -4.59 -8.68
CA HIS A 54 -10.16 -5.03 -8.16
C HIS A 54 -10.30 -5.14 -6.64
N VAL A 55 -9.76 -6.21 -6.09
CA VAL A 55 -9.82 -6.53 -4.66
C VAL A 55 -8.41 -6.78 -4.19
N GLY A 56 -7.93 -5.90 -3.32
CA GLY A 56 -6.66 -6.10 -2.62
C GLY A 56 -6.91 -6.78 -1.29
N VAL A 57 -6.08 -7.77 -0.97
CA VAL A 57 -6.19 -8.60 0.23
C VAL A 57 -4.88 -8.56 1.00
N ASP A 58 -4.96 -8.15 2.26
CA ASP A 58 -3.88 -8.27 3.24
C ASP A 58 -4.31 -9.31 4.30
N ILE A 59 -3.49 -10.35 4.43
CA ILE A 59 -3.66 -11.40 5.44
C ILE A 59 -2.64 -11.11 6.54
N GLY A 60 -3.07 -10.30 7.50
CA GLY A 60 -2.27 -9.91 8.66
C GLY A 60 -2.09 -11.05 9.67
N HIS A 61 -1.44 -10.73 10.79
CA HIS A 61 -1.21 -11.68 11.88
C HIS A 61 -2.49 -12.05 12.64
N ASP A 62 -3.39 -11.07 12.83
CA ASP A 62 -4.60 -11.16 13.66
C ASP A 62 -5.90 -10.88 12.88
N SER A 63 -5.79 -10.42 11.63
CA SER A 63 -6.91 -9.87 10.88
C SER A 63 -6.75 -10.04 9.36
N LEU A 64 -7.89 -10.21 8.70
CA LEU A 64 -8.06 -10.13 7.25
C LEU A 64 -8.51 -8.71 6.90
N ARG A 65 -7.79 -8.06 5.97
CA ARG A 65 -8.15 -6.74 5.43
C ARG A 65 -8.40 -6.86 3.94
N MET A 66 -9.51 -6.29 3.48
CA MET A 66 -9.91 -6.32 2.08
C MET A 66 -10.36 -4.93 1.66
N VAL A 67 -9.89 -4.47 0.50
CA VAL A 67 -10.28 -3.20 -0.11
C VAL A 67 -10.71 -3.47 -1.55
N LYS A 68 -11.79 -2.81 -1.98
CA LYS A 68 -12.44 -3.01 -3.27
C LYS A 68 -12.51 -1.70 -4.03
N THR A 69 -11.91 -1.68 -5.21
CA THR A 69 -11.84 -0.50 -6.07
C THR A 69 -12.41 -0.80 -7.46
N VAL A 70 -12.66 0.26 -8.23
CA VAL A 70 -12.88 0.17 -9.67
C VAL A 70 -12.07 1.22 -10.40
N ARG A 71 -11.35 0.77 -11.43
CA ARG A 71 -10.63 1.66 -12.34
C ARG A 71 -11.60 2.44 -13.22
N ILE A 72 -11.42 3.76 -13.25
CA ILE A 72 -12.15 4.69 -14.12
C ILE A 72 -11.29 5.07 -15.33
N SER A 73 -10.01 5.31 -15.10
CA SER A 73 -8.99 5.60 -16.13
C SER A 73 -7.63 5.10 -15.64
N ASP A 74 -6.58 5.26 -16.43
CA ASP A 74 -5.26 4.67 -16.11
C ASP A 74 -4.70 5.11 -14.75
N THR A 75 -4.89 6.38 -14.40
CA THR A 75 -4.47 6.99 -13.13
C THR A 75 -5.63 7.30 -12.18
N ARG A 76 -6.84 6.77 -12.41
CA ARG A 76 -8.00 7.09 -11.54
C ARG A 76 -8.80 5.87 -11.14
N TRP A 77 -9.01 5.76 -9.84
CA TRP A 77 -9.71 4.67 -9.19
C TRP A 77 -10.74 5.23 -8.20
N ASP A 78 -11.90 4.59 -8.12
CA ASP A 78 -12.88 4.85 -7.06
C ASP A 78 -12.80 3.72 -6.03
N LEU A 79 -12.78 4.08 -4.74
CA LEU A 79 -13.07 3.15 -3.65
C LEU A 79 -14.55 2.78 -3.68
N ILE A 80 -14.86 1.48 -3.67
CA ILE A 80 -16.23 0.97 -3.56
C ILE A 80 -16.54 0.55 -2.12
N ASP A 81 -15.61 -0.14 -1.46
CA ASP A 81 -15.86 -0.82 -0.20
C ASP A 81 -14.55 -1.22 0.50
N GLN A 82 -14.57 -1.33 1.83
CA GLN A 82 -13.45 -1.78 2.65
C GLN A 82 -13.93 -2.60 3.85
N LYS A 83 -13.17 -3.61 4.24
CA LYS A 83 -13.52 -4.51 5.35
C LYS A 83 -12.28 -4.97 6.11
N THR A 84 -12.29 -4.77 7.43
CA THR A 84 -11.33 -5.35 8.37
C THR A 84 -12.06 -6.37 9.24
N LEU A 85 -11.46 -7.55 9.41
CA LEU A 85 -12.03 -8.68 10.15
C LEU A 85 -10.96 -9.30 11.05
N ALA A 86 -11.16 -9.25 12.36
CA ALA A 86 -10.34 -10.06 13.27
C ALA A 86 -10.56 -11.56 13.01
N PHE A 87 -9.49 -12.36 13.11
CA PHE A 87 -9.62 -13.81 12.96
C PHE A 87 -10.41 -14.42 14.13
N PRO A 88 -11.36 -15.33 13.87
CA PRO A 88 -12.00 -16.13 14.93
C PRO A 88 -10.97 -16.84 15.81
N PRO A 89 -11.27 -17.14 17.09
CA PRO A 89 -10.28 -17.65 18.05
C PRO A 89 -9.46 -18.86 17.58
N GLN A 90 -10.07 -19.79 16.83
CA GLN A 90 -9.46 -21.02 16.31
C GLN A 90 -8.95 -20.93 14.86
N VAL A 91 -9.28 -19.85 14.14
CA VAL A 91 -8.95 -19.69 12.72
C VAL A 91 -7.64 -18.93 12.59
N ARG A 92 -6.63 -19.51 11.95
CA ARG A 92 -5.33 -18.85 11.71
C ARG A 92 -4.86 -19.17 10.29
N PRO A 93 -4.05 -18.30 9.65
CA PRO A 93 -3.44 -18.63 8.37
C PRO A 93 -2.78 -20.02 8.41
N ARG A 94 -2.98 -20.80 7.33
CA ARG A 94 -2.54 -22.20 7.17
C ARG A 94 -3.31 -23.27 7.98
N THR A 95 -4.34 -22.94 8.79
CA THR A 95 -5.28 -23.98 9.28
C THR A 95 -6.29 -24.37 8.18
N PRO A 96 -6.91 -25.57 8.24
CA PRO A 96 -7.93 -25.96 7.25
C PRO A 96 -9.11 -24.98 7.21
N ASP A 97 -9.65 -24.63 8.37
CA ASP A 97 -10.80 -23.75 8.59
C ASP A 97 -10.60 -22.35 8.01
N PHE A 98 -9.35 -21.88 7.92
CA PHE A 98 -9.00 -20.60 7.31
C PHE A 98 -9.40 -20.52 5.84
N SER A 99 -9.36 -21.63 5.11
CA SER A 99 -9.78 -21.66 3.71
C SER A 99 -11.29 -21.43 3.56
N GLU A 100 -12.10 -21.96 4.47
CA GLU A 100 -13.55 -21.75 4.46
C GLU A 100 -13.94 -20.35 4.95
N PHE A 101 -13.26 -19.84 5.99
CA PHE A 101 -13.39 -18.45 6.44
C PHE A 101 -13.08 -17.46 5.30
N LEU A 102 -11.90 -17.56 4.68
CA LEU A 102 -11.51 -16.68 3.58
C LEU A 102 -12.47 -16.77 2.39
N LYS A 103 -12.89 -17.98 2.01
CA LYS A 103 -13.88 -18.21 0.94
C LYS A 103 -15.20 -17.51 1.22
N THR A 104 -15.70 -17.59 2.45
CA THR A 104 -16.99 -17.02 2.85
C THR A 104 -16.92 -15.49 2.83
N GLU A 105 -15.92 -14.94 3.49
CA GLU A 105 -15.72 -13.49 3.61
C GLU A 105 -15.42 -12.83 2.26
N LEU A 106 -14.54 -13.43 1.45
CA LEU A 106 -14.16 -12.90 0.15
C LEU A 106 -15.31 -13.00 -0.86
N LYS A 107 -16.14 -14.05 -0.83
CA LYS A 107 -17.36 -14.12 -1.65
C LYS A 107 -18.41 -13.11 -1.22
N GLN A 108 -18.64 -12.95 0.09
CA GLN A 108 -19.57 -11.92 0.59
C GLN A 108 -19.10 -10.53 0.17
N PHE A 109 -17.80 -10.24 0.32
CA PHE A 109 -17.21 -8.97 -0.07
C PHE A 109 -17.29 -8.74 -1.58
N CYS A 110 -16.94 -9.72 -2.42
CA CYS A 110 -17.01 -9.59 -3.88
C CYS A 110 -18.46 -9.53 -4.42
N GLY A 111 -19.44 -10.06 -3.69
CA GLY A 111 -20.86 -10.01 -4.06
C GLY A 111 -21.16 -10.61 -5.44
N ALA A 112 -21.98 -9.91 -6.23
CA ALA A 112 -22.46 -10.38 -7.53
C ALA A 112 -21.58 -9.97 -8.74
N TYR A 113 -20.38 -9.43 -8.52
CA TYR A 113 -19.47 -9.06 -9.61
C TYR A 113 -18.90 -10.31 -10.31
N ARG A 114 -18.91 -10.32 -11.65
CA ARG A 114 -18.43 -11.47 -12.47
C ARG A 114 -16.98 -11.35 -12.93
N LYS A 115 -16.45 -10.14 -13.00
CA LYS A 115 -15.04 -9.84 -13.33
C LYS A 115 -14.39 -9.29 -12.08
N ILE A 116 -13.60 -10.12 -11.42
CA ILE A 116 -12.93 -9.81 -10.16
C ILE A 116 -11.44 -10.05 -10.40
N GLN A 117 -10.63 -9.02 -10.20
CA GLN A 117 -9.18 -9.15 -10.11
C GLN A 117 -8.79 -9.16 -8.63
N ILE A 118 -7.97 -10.10 -8.20
CA ILE A 118 -7.63 -10.28 -6.79
C ILE A 118 -6.12 -10.22 -6.64
N TRP A 119 -5.63 -9.27 -5.85
CA TRP A 119 -4.21 -9.08 -5.56
C TRP A 119 -3.96 -9.29 -4.08
N ALA A 120 -2.93 -10.05 -3.73
CA ALA A 120 -2.59 -10.36 -2.34
C ALA A 120 -1.22 -9.83 -1.95
N ILE A 121 -1.11 -9.32 -0.72
CA ILE A 121 0.17 -9.03 -0.07
C ILE A 121 0.89 -10.35 0.26
N MET A 122 2.14 -10.47 -0.18
CA MET A 122 3.09 -11.43 0.37
C MET A 122 3.61 -10.94 1.74
N PRO A 123 3.69 -11.82 2.77
CA PRO A 123 4.30 -11.50 4.05
C PRO A 123 5.70 -10.87 3.92
N ALA A 124 5.89 -9.70 4.54
CA ALA A 124 7.00 -8.80 4.27
C ALA A 124 8.40 -9.30 4.69
N ALA A 125 8.49 -10.34 5.52
CA ALA A 125 9.76 -10.84 6.07
C ALA A 125 10.71 -11.46 5.03
N ASN A 126 10.19 -11.80 3.84
CA ASN A 126 10.84 -12.73 2.92
C ASN A 126 11.25 -12.13 1.57
N VAL A 127 11.00 -10.85 1.29
CA VAL A 127 11.40 -10.22 0.01
C VAL A 127 12.59 -9.27 0.20
N ASN A 128 13.70 -9.64 -0.42
CA ASN A 128 14.88 -8.78 -0.51
C ASN A 128 14.88 -8.04 -1.83
N VAL A 129 15.18 -6.74 -1.81
CA VAL A 129 15.36 -5.91 -3.01
C VAL A 129 16.77 -5.34 -3.01
N ARG A 130 17.41 -5.27 -4.18
CA ARG A 130 18.80 -4.83 -4.35
C ARG A 130 18.96 -3.99 -5.59
N HIS A 131 19.88 -3.03 -5.52
CA HIS A 131 20.25 -2.17 -6.63
C HIS A 131 21.56 -2.65 -7.24
N LEU A 132 21.47 -3.17 -8.46
CA LEU A 132 22.57 -3.75 -9.20
C LEU A 132 22.99 -2.82 -10.33
N ARG A 133 24.30 -2.70 -10.57
CA ARG A 133 24.84 -2.01 -11.74
C ARG A 133 25.37 -3.04 -12.73
N ILE A 134 24.55 -3.39 -13.73
CA ILE A 134 24.95 -4.36 -14.75
C ILE A 134 25.56 -3.65 -15.98
N PRO A 135 26.48 -4.29 -16.73
CA PRO A 135 26.94 -3.75 -18.01
C PRO A 135 25.77 -3.45 -18.97
N LYS A 136 25.95 -2.47 -19.86
CA LYS A 136 24.94 -2.15 -20.89
C LYS A 136 24.84 -3.27 -21.93
N VAL A 137 23.97 -4.23 -21.66
CA VAL A 137 23.68 -5.38 -22.53
C VAL A 137 22.34 -5.21 -23.28
N PRO A 138 22.14 -5.92 -24.42
CA PRO A 138 20.84 -6.00 -25.10
C PRO A 138 19.71 -6.53 -24.19
N LYS A 139 18.47 -6.10 -24.44
CA LYS A 139 17.31 -6.38 -23.57
C LYS A 139 17.10 -7.87 -23.24
N ASN A 140 17.37 -8.77 -24.18
CA ASN A 140 17.25 -10.21 -24.01
C ASN A 140 18.37 -10.83 -23.14
N GLN A 141 19.44 -10.11 -22.86
CA GLN A 141 20.55 -10.55 -22.00
C GLN A 141 20.51 -9.94 -20.60
N ILE A 142 19.68 -8.91 -20.36
CA ILE A 142 19.56 -8.23 -19.07
C ILE A 142 19.25 -9.23 -17.95
N GLU A 143 18.22 -10.07 -18.11
CA GLU A 143 17.77 -11.04 -17.12
C GLU A 143 18.87 -12.01 -16.65
N ASN A 144 19.56 -12.66 -17.59
CA ASN A 144 20.69 -13.53 -17.28
C ASN A 144 21.84 -12.74 -16.60
N THR A 145 22.06 -11.48 -17.00
CA THR A 145 23.12 -10.64 -16.40
C THR A 145 22.77 -10.21 -14.97
N VAL A 146 21.51 -9.82 -14.72
CA VAL A 146 20.96 -9.53 -13.39
C VAL A 146 21.12 -10.74 -12.48
N PHE A 147 20.72 -11.91 -12.96
CA PHE A 147 20.85 -13.17 -12.25
C PHE A 147 22.30 -13.47 -11.83
N TRP A 148 23.27 -13.41 -12.74
CA TRP A 148 24.67 -13.71 -12.40
C TRP A 148 25.33 -12.67 -11.51
N VAL A 149 25.01 -11.38 -11.69
CA VAL A 149 25.50 -10.31 -10.81
C VAL A 149 24.92 -10.46 -9.40
N LEU A 150 23.61 -10.67 -9.28
CA LEU A 150 22.95 -10.88 -8.00
C LEU A 150 23.49 -12.11 -7.27
N LYS A 151 23.60 -13.25 -7.95
CA LYS A 151 24.09 -14.51 -7.38
C LYS A 151 25.55 -14.41 -6.92
N LYS A 152 26.36 -13.55 -7.56
CA LYS A 152 27.73 -13.23 -7.13
C LYS A 152 27.75 -12.34 -5.89
N GLU A 153 26.89 -11.33 -5.80
CA GLU A 153 26.79 -10.44 -4.63
C GLU A 153 26.13 -11.11 -3.42
N THR A 154 25.22 -12.06 -3.65
CA THR A 154 24.48 -12.79 -2.61
C THR A 154 24.05 -14.14 -3.17
N PRO A 155 24.69 -15.24 -2.76
CA PRO A 155 24.27 -16.58 -3.12
C PRO A 155 22.85 -16.88 -2.63
N PHE A 156 22.02 -17.42 -3.51
CA PHE A 156 20.65 -17.88 -3.21
C PHE A 156 20.37 -19.20 -3.94
N ASN A 157 19.37 -19.96 -3.47
CA ASN A 157 18.94 -21.20 -4.10
C ASN A 157 17.85 -20.90 -5.16
N GLU A 158 18.22 -21.06 -6.43
CA GLU A 158 17.37 -20.82 -7.61
C GLU A 158 16.10 -21.69 -7.64
N LYS A 159 16.14 -22.87 -7.01
CA LYS A 159 14.98 -23.78 -6.96
C LYS A 159 13.95 -23.38 -5.90
N GLU A 160 14.34 -22.51 -4.98
CA GLU A 160 13.52 -22.07 -3.84
C GLU A 160 13.21 -20.57 -3.91
N THR A 161 13.91 -19.81 -4.76
CA THR A 161 13.88 -18.35 -4.80
C THR A 161 13.50 -17.87 -6.20
N LEU A 162 12.36 -17.20 -6.31
CA LEU A 162 11.99 -16.42 -7.49
C LEU A 162 12.90 -15.20 -7.55
N LEU A 163 13.43 -14.90 -8.73
CA LEU A 163 14.10 -13.65 -9.06
C LEU A 163 13.28 -12.94 -10.13
N ASP A 164 13.01 -11.65 -9.90
CA ASP A 164 12.41 -10.76 -10.89
C ASP A 164 13.01 -9.34 -10.73
N PHE A 165 12.83 -8.45 -11.72
CA PHE A 165 13.58 -7.19 -11.75
C PHE A 165 12.96 -6.08 -12.59
N ASP A 166 13.23 -4.83 -12.18
CA ASP A 166 12.92 -3.60 -12.92
C ASP A 166 14.19 -2.88 -13.37
N VAL A 167 14.26 -2.50 -14.64
CA VAL A 167 15.33 -1.61 -15.16
C VAL A 167 14.93 -0.16 -14.87
N LEU A 168 15.71 0.54 -14.05
CA LEU A 168 15.40 1.89 -13.60
C LEU A 168 15.87 2.95 -14.61
N GLU A 169 17.18 3.07 -14.80
CA GLU A 169 17.82 4.10 -15.62
C GLU A 169 19.19 3.65 -16.16
N GLU A 170 19.72 4.37 -17.15
CA GLU A 170 21.12 4.24 -17.58
C GLU A 170 21.98 5.17 -16.72
N VAL A 171 23.06 4.63 -16.15
CA VAL A 171 24.01 5.37 -15.29
C VAL A 171 25.42 5.24 -15.83
N LEU A 172 26.24 6.28 -15.63
CA LEU A 172 27.68 6.21 -15.83
C LEU A 172 28.34 5.70 -14.54
N ASP A 173 29.17 4.67 -14.66
CA ASP A 173 29.93 4.10 -13.55
C ASP A 173 31.39 3.93 -14.00
N GLN A 174 32.29 4.70 -13.40
CA GLN A 174 33.70 4.81 -13.81
C GLN A 174 33.89 5.13 -15.31
N GLY A 175 33.00 5.97 -15.87
CA GLY A 175 33.01 6.37 -17.28
C GLY A 175 32.38 5.36 -18.25
N ALA A 176 32.01 4.17 -17.80
CA ALA A 176 31.31 3.17 -18.61
C ALA A 176 29.78 3.25 -18.40
N PRO A 177 28.96 3.14 -19.47
CA PRO A 177 27.52 3.07 -19.33
C PRO A 177 27.06 1.72 -18.78
N LYS A 178 26.20 1.76 -17.76
CA LYS A 178 25.60 0.61 -17.08
C LYS A 178 24.10 0.79 -16.95
N TRP A 179 23.36 -0.31 -16.85
CA TRP A 179 21.96 -0.26 -16.39
C TRP A 179 21.93 -0.30 -14.86
N LEU A 180 21.22 0.63 -14.25
CA LEU A 180 20.78 0.51 -12.87
C LEU A 180 19.50 -0.33 -12.84
N VAL A 181 19.56 -1.46 -12.12
CA VAL A 181 18.46 -2.42 -12.04
C VAL A 181 18.07 -2.62 -10.57
N MET A 182 16.77 -2.58 -10.30
CA MET A 182 16.20 -3.03 -9.03
C MET A 182 15.82 -4.50 -9.17
N ALA A 183 16.60 -5.40 -8.58
CA ALA A 183 16.34 -6.83 -8.55
C ALA A 183 15.67 -7.22 -7.23
N TYR A 184 14.67 -8.09 -7.26
CA TYR A 184 13.95 -8.55 -6.08
C TYR A 184 13.81 -10.07 -6.05
N THR A 185 13.97 -10.64 -4.85
CA THR A 185 13.95 -12.10 -4.62
C THR A 185 12.90 -12.48 -3.59
N ALA A 186 12.11 -13.51 -3.88
CA ALA A 186 11.04 -14.01 -3.00
C ALA A 186 11.00 -15.56 -2.95
N PRO A 187 10.73 -16.21 -1.80
CA PRO A 187 10.61 -17.65 -1.73
C PRO A 187 9.41 -18.19 -2.53
N ILE A 188 9.67 -19.12 -3.43
CA ILE A 188 8.66 -19.79 -4.27
C ILE A 188 7.62 -20.51 -3.40
N ALA A 189 8.04 -21.06 -2.26
CA ALA A 189 7.14 -21.72 -1.32
C ALA A 189 6.02 -20.80 -0.79
N GLU A 190 6.30 -19.52 -0.53
CA GLU A 190 5.29 -18.57 -0.04
C GLU A 190 4.32 -18.15 -1.16
N ILE A 191 4.83 -18.01 -2.39
CA ILE A 191 4.03 -17.75 -3.59
C ILE A 191 3.03 -18.90 -3.81
N GLU A 192 3.52 -20.14 -3.79
CA GLU A 192 2.68 -21.33 -3.98
C GLU A 192 1.69 -21.57 -2.84
N VAL A 193 2.02 -21.20 -1.59
CA VAL A 193 1.06 -21.24 -0.46
C VAL A 193 -0.13 -20.30 -0.73
N LEU A 194 0.11 -19.04 -1.10
CA LEU A 194 -0.95 -18.08 -1.42
C LEU A 194 -1.74 -18.51 -2.67
N LYS A 195 -1.04 -18.85 -3.76
CA LYS A 195 -1.65 -19.34 -5.02
C LYS A 195 -2.52 -20.57 -4.81
N SER A 196 -2.06 -21.54 -4.00
CA SER A 196 -2.80 -22.76 -3.66
C SER A 196 -4.04 -22.45 -2.83
N LEU A 197 -3.93 -21.60 -1.80
CA LEU A 197 -5.04 -21.16 -0.95
C LEU A 197 -6.18 -20.53 -1.78
N PHE A 198 -5.86 -19.54 -2.61
CA PHE A 198 -6.85 -18.83 -3.41
C PHE A 198 -7.44 -19.71 -4.54
N SER A 199 -6.65 -20.61 -5.12
CA SER A 199 -7.14 -21.61 -6.07
C SER A 199 -8.12 -22.60 -5.42
N LYS A 200 -7.82 -23.12 -4.22
CA LYS A 200 -8.67 -24.07 -3.48
C LYS A 200 -10.05 -23.51 -3.14
N ILE A 201 -10.15 -22.21 -2.85
CA ILE A 201 -11.45 -21.56 -2.56
C ILE A 201 -12.27 -21.22 -3.81
N GLY A 202 -11.68 -21.42 -5.00
CA GLY A 202 -12.29 -21.10 -6.30
C GLY A 202 -12.24 -19.63 -6.68
N MET A 203 -11.26 -18.88 -6.16
CA MET A 203 -11.06 -17.45 -6.40
C MET A 203 -9.57 -17.16 -6.65
N PRO A 204 -9.01 -17.59 -7.79
CA PRO A 204 -7.57 -17.51 -8.05
C PRO A 204 -7.07 -16.05 -8.07
N LEU A 205 -5.82 -15.86 -7.64
CA LEU A 205 -5.16 -14.56 -7.65
C LEU A 205 -4.83 -14.10 -9.08
N THR A 206 -5.00 -12.80 -9.31
CA THR A 206 -4.49 -12.07 -10.47
C THR A 206 -3.04 -11.65 -10.25
N GLY A 207 -2.66 -11.35 -9.01
CA GLY A 207 -1.26 -11.08 -8.68
C GLY A 207 -0.91 -11.26 -7.21
N ILE A 208 0.38 -11.40 -6.96
CA ILE A 208 0.99 -11.35 -5.63
C ILE A 208 2.07 -10.28 -5.67
N SER A 209 2.10 -9.38 -4.70
CA SER A 209 3.15 -8.38 -4.59
C SER A 209 3.43 -8.04 -3.13
N THR A 210 4.25 -7.03 -2.86
CA THR A 210 4.72 -6.71 -1.50
C THR A 210 4.20 -5.36 -1.01
N VAL A 211 4.32 -5.12 0.30
CA VAL A 211 3.92 -3.83 0.92
C VAL A 211 4.61 -2.61 0.28
N PRO A 212 5.92 -2.62 -0.04
CA PRO A 212 6.54 -1.53 -0.80
C PRO A 212 5.85 -1.24 -2.13
N PHE A 213 5.47 -2.27 -2.89
CA PHE A 213 4.75 -2.09 -4.15
C PHE A 213 3.27 -1.68 -3.93
N ALA A 214 2.66 -2.02 -2.80
CA ALA A 214 1.36 -1.46 -2.41
C ALA A 214 1.44 0.07 -2.19
N VAL A 215 2.47 0.55 -1.49
CA VAL A 215 2.73 1.99 -1.31
C VAL A 215 3.09 2.66 -2.64
N GLN A 216 3.89 1.99 -3.48
CA GLN A 216 4.17 2.43 -4.85
C GLN A 216 2.87 2.65 -5.65
N ASN A 217 1.91 1.73 -5.57
CA ASN A 217 0.64 1.83 -6.30
C ASN A 217 -0.22 3.02 -5.82
N LEU A 218 -0.15 3.37 -4.52
CA LEU A 218 -0.82 4.57 -3.99
C LEU A 218 -0.26 5.85 -4.63
N LEU A 219 1.05 5.92 -4.85
CA LEU A 219 1.68 7.07 -5.50
C LEU A 219 1.38 7.06 -7.01
N ARG A 220 1.66 5.96 -7.72
CA ARG A 220 1.50 5.86 -9.20
C ARG A 220 0.07 6.01 -9.71
N THR A 221 -0.93 5.78 -8.86
CA THR A 221 -2.34 6.03 -9.21
C THR A 221 -2.85 7.39 -8.70
N CYS A 222 -1.94 8.27 -8.29
CA CYS A 222 -2.22 9.55 -7.64
C CYS A 222 -3.19 9.42 -6.45
N TRP A 223 -3.23 8.27 -5.78
CA TRP A 223 -4.08 8.08 -4.62
C TRP A 223 -3.59 8.95 -3.46
N ILE A 224 -2.28 8.91 -3.22
CA ILE A 224 -1.54 9.82 -2.36
C ILE A 224 -0.78 10.81 -3.27
N GLN A 225 -0.74 12.08 -2.88
CA GLN A 225 -0.05 13.12 -3.64
C GLN A 225 1.46 12.82 -3.76
N GLU A 226 1.97 12.84 -4.99
CA GLU A 226 3.42 12.75 -5.27
C GLU A 226 4.13 14.09 -4.98
N SER A 227 5.45 14.00 -4.74
CA SER A 227 6.38 15.12 -4.63
C SER A 227 7.36 15.10 -5.80
N ASP A 228 7.95 16.24 -6.14
CA ASP A 228 9.04 16.32 -7.12
C ASP A 228 10.32 15.62 -6.60
N ASP A 229 10.57 15.76 -5.30
CA ASP A 229 11.62 15.05 -4.56
C ASP A 229 11.15 13.66 -4.11
N ALA A 230 12.08 12.85 -3.60
CA ALA A 230 11.73 11.51 -3.15
C ALA A 230 10.90 11.52 -1.85
N ILE A 231 10.06 10.52 -1.69
CA ILE A 231 9.28 10.25 -0.47
C ILE A 231 9.88 9.03 0.22
N ALA A 232 10.16 9.13 1.51
CA ALA A 232 10.56 8.00 2.33
C ALA A 232 9.35 7.40 3.09
N ASN A 233 9.37 6.10 3.35
CA ASN A 233 8.42 5.42 4.24
C ASN A 233 9.17 4.45 5.16
N LEU A 234 9.22 4.78 6.44
CA LEU A 234 9.72 3.92 7.52
C LEU A 234 8.56 3.08 8.06
N PHE A 235 8.68 1.75 7.93
CA PHE A 235 7.85 0.79 8.63
C PHE A 235 8.61 0.21 9.83
N ILE A 236 8.05 0.29 11.03
CA ILE A 236 8.58 -0.29 12.26
C ILE A 236 7.71 -1.50 12.65
N GLY A 237 8.20 -2.71 12.36
CA GLY A 237 7.55 -3.96 12.75
C GLY A 237 7.97 -4.43 14.15
N ASN A 238 7.51 -5.62 14.55
CA ASN A 238 7.87 -6.21 15.85
C ASN A 238 9.38 -6.51 15.93
N ASP A 239 9.90 -7.29 14.97
CA ASP A 239 11.27 -7.82 15.00
C ASP A 239 12.24 -7.09 14.04
N PHE A 240 11.69 -6.35 13.08
CA PHE A 240 12.45 -5.64 12.06
C PHE A 240 11.75 -4.34 11.67
N SER A 241 12.52 -3.39 11.15
CA SER A 241 12.03 -2.19 10.50
C SER A 241 12.49 -2.18 9.03
N ARG A 242 11.86 -1.37 8.19
CA ARG A 242 12.23 -1.21 6.78
C ARG A 242 12.05 0.24 6.37
N ILE A 243 13.05 0.81 5.71
CA ILE A 243 12.96 2.11 5.05
C ILE A 243 12.81 1.88 3.54
N ASP A 244 11.76 2.44 2.95
CA ASP A 244 11.45 2.39 1.52
C ASP A 244 11.53 3.81 0.94
N PHE A 245 12.11 4.00 -0.25
CA PHE A 245 12.20 5.29 -0.94
C PHE A 245 11.49 5.23 -2.28
N TYR A 246 10.70 6.27 -2.56
CA TYR A 246 9.92 6.41 -3.77
C TYR A 246 10.28 7.70 -4.50
N SER A 247 10.48 7.63 -5.81
CA SER A 247 10.71 8.82 -6.66
C SER A 247 9.87 8.69 -7.92
N LYS A 248 9.11 9.75 -8.26
CA LYS A 248 8.16 9.77 -9.40
C LYS A 248 7.22 8.56 -9.36
N GLY A 249 6.67 8.33 -8.16
CA GLY A 249 5.81 7.20 -7.81
C GLY A 249 6.47 5.81 -7.75
N LYS A 250 7.72 5.62 -8.19
CA LYS A 250 8.37 4.30 -8.24
C LYS A 250 9.21 4.02 -7.01
N LEU A 251 9.21 2.78 -6.53
CA LEU A 251 10.18 2.31 -5.53
C LEU A 251 11.58 2.34 -6.17
N VAL A 252 12.52 3.04 -5.51
CA VAL A 252 13.90 3.26 -6.00
C VAL A 252 14.98 2.90 -4.99
N MET A 253 14.60 2.61 -3.73
CA MET A 253 15.47 1.97 -2.74
C MET A 253 14.62 1.34 -1.64
N THR A 254 15.10 0.25 -1.05
CA THR A 254 14.59 -0.24 0.24
C THR A 254 15.70 -0.92 1.02
N ARG A 255 15.64 -0.85 2.35
CA ARG A 255 16.62 -1.44 3.27
C ARG A 255 15.92 -1.98 4.53
N GLY A 256 16.14 -3.25 4.82
CA GLY A 256 15.75 -3.86 6.09
C GLY A 256 16.71 -3.49 7.23
N ILE A 257 16.15 -3.26 8.42
CA ILE A 257 16.84 -2.91 9.66
C ILE A 257 16.49 -3.98 10.69
N LYS A 258 17.49 -4.63 11.28
CA LYS A 258 17.32 -5.72 12.27
C LYS A 258 17.05 -5.18 13.68
N ALA A 259 16.06 -4.31 13.80
CA ALA A 259 15.54 -3.77 15.05
C ALA A 259 14.09 -3.33 14.83
N GLY A 260 13.25 -3.45 15.86
CA GLY A 260 11.83 -3.13 15.81
C GLY A 260 11.27 -2.84 17.20
N ILE A 261 9.96 -2.97 17.36
CA ILE A 261 9.26 -2.74 18.63
C ILE A 261 9.79 -3.65 19.75
N ASN A 262 10.20 -4.88 19.45
CA ASN A 262 10.77 -5.79 20.45
C ASN A 262 12.07 -5.21 21.06
N SER A 263 12.90 -4.52 20.28
CA SER A 263 14.08 -3.81 20.81
C SER A 263 13.71 -2.60 21.70
N MET A 264 12.55 -1.97 21.46
CA MET A 264 12.01 -0.93 22.35
C MET A 264 11.44 -1.54 23.64
N ILE A 265 10.81 -2.71 23.56
CA ILE A 265 10.32 -3.46 24.72
C ILE A 265 11.50 -3.90 25.62
N GLU A 266 12.60 -4.39 25.03
CA GLU A 266 13.84 -4.73 25.73
C GLU A 266 14.44 -3.50 26.43
N ALA A 267 14.56 -2.36 25.74
CA ALA A 267 15.07 -1.11 26.35
C ALA A 267 14.17 -0.60 27.49
N LEU A 268 12.84 -0.70 27.34
CA LEU A 268 11.89 -0.35 28.39
C LEU A 268 11.95 -1.33 29.58
N GLN A 269 12.16 -2.63 29.33
CA GLN A 269 12.35 -3.63 30.37
C GLN A 269 13.62 -3.32 31.19
N GLU A 270 14.72 -2.99 30.53
CA GLU A 270 15.99 -2.59 31.16
C GLU A 270 15.84 -1.29 31.97
N ALA A 271 15.14 -0.29 31.44
CA ALA A 271 14.90 0.98 32.12
C ALA A 271 13.92 0.89 33.30
N LEU A 272 12.99 -0.07 33.27
CA LEU A 272 12.08 -0.37 34.38
C LEU A 272 12.71 -1.31 35.42
N ALA A 273 13.82 -1.99 35.09
CA ALA A 273 14.42 -2.98 35.97
C ALA A 273 14.89 -2.33 37.29
N PRO A 274 14.69 -3.01 38.44
CA PRO A 274 15.19 -2.52 39.71
C PRO A 274 16.73 -2.41 39.68
N PRO A 275 17.33 -1.39 40.33
CA PRO A 275 18.78 -1.22 40.38
C PRO A 275 19.45 -2.46 40.98
N ASP A 276 20.59 -2.85 40.40
CA ASP A 276 21.31 -4.11 40.67
C ASP A 276 21.25 -4.51 42.15
N PRO A 277 20.65 -5.67 42.49
CA PRO A 277 20.48 -6.12 43.87
C PRO A 277 21.78 -6.12 44.69
N ARG A 278 22.94 -6.30 44.03
CA ARG A 278 24.27 -6.30 44.66
C ARG A 278 24.70 -4.94 45.20
N ASN A 279 24.04 -3.86 44.76
CA ASN A 279 24.32 -2.48 45.17
C ASN A 279 23.25 -1.91 46.12
N THR A 280 22.15 -2.63 46.36
CA THR A 280 20.94 -2.07 46.99
C THR A 280 20.31 -2.94 48.08
N LEU A 281 20.44 -4.27 48.04
CA LEU A 281 19.90 -5.15 49.07
C LEU A 281 20.79 -5.19 50.32
N SER A 282 20.16 -5.18 51.49
CA SER A 282 20.80 -5.61 52.74
C SER A 282 20.81 -7.14 52.85
N GLU A 283 21.71 -7.72 53.66
CA GLU A 283 21.75 -9.17 53.90
C GLU A 283 20.39 -9.67 54.42
N GLY A 284 19.67 -10.43 53.58
CA GLY A 284 18.39 -11.07 53.92
C GLY A 284 17.16 -10.55 53.18
N GLU A 285 17.26 -9.52 52.35
CA GLU A 285 16.14 -9.09 51.49
C GLU A 285 16.01 -9.98 50.24
N GLU A 286 14.79 -10.39 49.89
CA GLU A 286 14.54 -11.07 48.62
C GLU A 286 14.62 -10.07 47.45
N PRO A 287 15.25 -10.42 46.31
CA PRO A 287 15.34 -9.53 45.18
C PRO A 287 13.94 -9.24 44.60
N PRO A 288 13.63 -7.98 44.23
CA PRO A 288 12.36 -7.63 43.61
C PRO A 288 12.11 -8.46 42.33
N PRO A 289 10.85 -8.81 42.03
CA PRO A 289 10.52 -9.70 40.92
C PRO A 289 10.94 -9.09 39.57
N GLU A 290 11.61 -9.90 38.76
CA GLU A 290 12.08 -9.50 37.43
C GLU A 290 10.89 -9.16 36.51
N ILE A 291 10.97 -8.00 35.85
CA ILE A 291 9.92 -7.53 34.96
C ILE A 291 9.96 -8.34 33.67
N SER A 292 8.85 -9.01 33.33
CA SER A 292 8.75 -9.78 32.11
C SER A 292 8.61 -8.90 30.87
N LEU A 293 9.09 -9.39 29.71
CA LEU A 293 8.83 -8.79 28.39
C LEU A 293 7.34 -8.55 28.11
N ALA A 294 6.44 -9.35 28.70
CA ALA A 294 4.99 -9.16 28.57
C ALA A 294 4.50 -7.90 29.32
N GLN A 295 5.05 -7.63 30.51
CA GLN A 295 4.76 -6.41 31.27
C GLN A 295 5.37 -5.18 30.61
N ALA A 296 6.64 -5.25 30.17
CA ALA A 296 7.28 -4.17 29.42
C ALA A 296 6.51 -3.86 28.11
N ARG A 297 6.03 -4.90 27.40
CA ARG A 297 5.15 -4.73 26.24
C ARG A 297 3.83 -4.05 26.59
N LYS A 298 3.17 -4.44 27.69
CA LYS A 298 1.95 -3.78 28.17
C LYS A 298 2.21 -2.30 28.47
N CYS A 299 3.35 -1.98 29.09
CA CYS A 299 3.78 -0.61 29.35
C CYS A 299 3.99 0.20 28.05
N LEU A 300 4.74 -0.33 27.08
CA LEU A 300 4.95 0.36 25.80
C LEU A 300 3.65 0.60 25.03
N PHE A 301 2.78 -0.42 24.96
CA PHE A 301 1.48 -0.29 24.28
C PHE A 301 0.50 0.65 25.01
N SER A 302 0.75 1.03 26.27
CA SER A 302 -0.07 2.04 26.96
C SER A 302 0.13 3.46 26.42
N LEU A 303 1.18 3.71 25.62
CA LEU A 303 1.43 5.00 24.95
C LEU A 303 0.54 5.24 23.72
N ILE A 304 -0.17 4.23 23.23
CA ILE A 304 -1.00 4.35 22.02
C ILE A 304 -2.34 5.00 22.40
N PRO A 305 -2.80 6.06 21.70
CA PRO A 305 -4.10 6.67 21.94
C PRO A 305 -5.24 5.64 21.88
N GLY A 306 -5.98 5.47 22.98
CA GLY A 306 -7.11 4.53 23.07
C GLY A 306 -6.75 3.07 23.38
N ALA A 307 -5.48 2.76 23.64
CA ALA A 307 -5.09 1.45 24.16
C ALA A 307 -5.51 1.25 25.63
N ARG A 308 -5.33 0.03 26.15
CA ARG A 308 -5.59 -0.29 27.56
C ARG A 308 -4.58 0.44 28.43
N THR A 309 -5.07 1.27 29.34
CA THR A 309 -4.27 1.91 30.38
C THR A 309 -3.63 0.87 31.30
N LEU A 310 -2.50 1.24 31.90
CA LEU A 310 -1.93 0.50 33.02
C LEU A 310 -2.86 0.59 34.24
N THR A 311 -2.78 -0.44 35.08
CA THR A 311 -3.45 -0.57 36.37
C THR A 311 -2.44 -0.45 37.50
N GLU A 312 -2.88 -0.01 38.67
CA GLU A 312 -2.06 0.05 39.88
C GLU A 312 -1.43 -1.34 40.16
N GLY A 313 -0.09 -1.40 40.16
CA GLY A 313 0.69 -2.65 40.21
C GLY A 313 1.28 -3.14 38.88
N ASP A 314 0.97 -2.52 37.73
CA ASP A 314 1.72 -2.76 36.49
C ASP A 314 3.08 -2.04 36.50
N PRO A 315 4.17 -2.67 36.02
CA PRO A 315 5.44 -1.99 35.81
C PRO A 315 5.31 -0.77 34.89
N GLY A 316 5.79 0.38 35.37
CA GLY A 316 5.69 1.66 34.68
C GLY A 316 4.34 2.37 34.85
N TYR A 317 3.46 1.95 35.76
CA TYR A 317 2.23 2.68 36.09
C TYR A 317 2.53 4.13 36.51
N ASP A 318 3.49 4.33 37.41
CA ASP A 318 3.88 5.63 37.96
C ASP A 318 4.72 6.51 37.02
N LEU A 319 5.09 6.01 35.84
CA LEU A 319 5.86 6.77 34.86
C LEU A 319 4.97 7.61 33.94
N THR A 320 5.37 8.85 33.68
CA THR A 320 4.74 9.70 32.66
C THR A 320 4.96 9.14 31.25
N GLU A 321 4.18 9.62 30.28
CA GLU A 321 4.37 9.23 28.88
C GLU A 321 5.77 9.60 28.37
N GLU A 322 6.27 10.76 28.78
CA GLU A 322 7.63 11.22 28.44
C GLU A 322 8.69 10.29 29.03
N GLN A 323 8.56 9.87 30.30
CA GLN A 323 9.52 8.95 30.92
C GLN A 323 9.54 7.58 30.22
N LYS A 324 8.37 7.05 29.88
CA LYS A 324 8.23 5.82 29.07
C LYS A 324 8.83 5.97 27.67
N PHE A 325 8.68 7.15 27.05
CA PHE A 325 9.25 7.42 25.74
C PHE A 325 10.78 7.55 25.79
N GLN A 326 11.32 8.28 26.79
CA GLN A 326 12.77 8.41 27.03
C GLN A 326 13.43 7.04 27.23
N ALA A 327 12.77 6.11 27.93
CA ALA A 327 13.24 4.73 28.10
C ALA A 327 13.39 3.94 26.78
N VAL A 328 12.62 4.26 25.73
CA VAL A 328 12.72 3.57 24.42
C VAL A 328 13.56 4.30 23.38
N LEU A 329 13.95 5.55 23.61
CA LEU A 329 14.81 6.31 22.70
C LEU A 329 16.10 5.57 22.31
N PRO A 330 16.86 4.91 23.23
CA PRO A 330 18.08 4.20 22.85
C PRO A 330 17.88 3.12 21.78
N ALA A 331 16.68 2.52 21.69
CA ALA A 331 16.31 1.57 20.66
C ALA A 331 15.79 2.26 19.38
N LEU A 332 14.98 3.31 19.52
CA LEU A 332 14.50 4.12 18.40
C LEU A 332 15.66 4.80 17.64
N ASP A 333 16.60 5.40 18.35
CA ASP A 333 17.77 6.07 17.76
C ASP A 333 18.71 5.09 17.04
N ARG A 334 18.74 3.81 17.45
CA ARG A 334 19.45 2.76 16.70
C ARG A 334 18.81 2.54 15.32
N ILE A 335 17.48 2.63 15.22
CA ILE A 335 16.74 2.56 13.95
C ILE A 335 16.99 3.84 13.14
N ILE A 336 16.84 5.03 13.75
CA ILE A 336 17.05 6.34 13.10
C ILE A 336 18.45 6.43 12.50
N ARG A 337 19.51 6.09 13.25
CA ARG A 337 20.89 6.04 12.71
C ARG A 337 21.09 5.06 11.56
N GLN A 338 20.24 4.05 11.37
CA GLN A 338 20.25 3.23 10.15
C GLN A 338 19.48 3.89 9.00
N VAL A 339 18.42 4.66 9.28
CA VAL A 339 17.69 5.45 8.28
C VAL A 339 18.57 6.59 7.74
N GLU A 340 19.21 7.36 8.62
CA GLU A 340 20.20 8.40 8.33
C GLU A 340 21.30 7.89 7.38
N ARG A 341 22.00 6.81 7.75
CA ARG A 341 23.00 6.12 6.89
C ARG A 341 22.45 5.59 5.57
N THR A 342 21.13 5.51 5.41
CA THR A 342 20.49 5.12 4.16
C THR A 342 20.12 6.33 3.31
N LEU A 343 19.73 7.44 3.93
CA LEU A 343 19.58 8.76 3.29
C LEU A 343 20.92 9.21 2.69
N GLU A 344 22.02 9.13 3.47
CA GLU A 344 23.38 9.39 3.00
C GLU A 344 23.75 8.52 1.78
N GLN A 345 23.41 7.23 1.80
CA GLN A 345 23.68 6.29 0.71
C GLN A 345 22.81 6.58 -0.52
N TYR A 346 21.57 7.06 -0.33
CA TYR A 346 20.63 7.38 -1.40
C TYR A 346 21.07 8.65 -2.16
N ASN A 347 21.62 9.65 -1.45
CA ASN A 347 22.27 10.84 -2.00
C ASN A 347 21.44 11.58 -3.08
N LYS A 348 20.11 11.63 -2.87
CA LYS A 348 19.14 12.41 -3.65
C LYS A 348 18.17 13.06 -2.64
N PRO A 349 17.60 14.25 -2.94
CA PRO A 349 16.70 14.95 -2.02
C PRO A 349 15.45 14.11 -1.69
N VAL A 350 15.01 14.22 -0.44
CA VAL A 350 13.82 13.58 0.11
C VAL A 350 12.97 14.68 0.75
N SER A 351 11.72 14.84 0.32
CA SER A 351 10.86 15.92 0.84
C SER A 351 10.20 15.58 2.18
N ARG A 352 9.89 14.30 2.42
CA ARG A 352 9.19 13.84 3.62
C ARG A 352 9.47 12.39 3.96
N ILE A 353 9.30 12.02 5.22
CA ILE A 353 9.30 10.65 5.71
C ILE A 353 7.96 10.28 6.34
N PHE A 354 7.29 9.30 5.75
CA PHE A 354 6.16 8.65 6.40
C PHE A 354 6.64 7.63 7.43
N VAL A 355 5.98 7.57 8.58
CA VAL A 355 6.28 6.62 9.65
C VAL A 355 5.04 5.78 9.93
N THR A 356 5.18 4.47 9.79
CA THR A 356 4.15 3.46 10.05
C THR A 356 4.70 2.42 11.03
N SER A 357 3.86 1.90 11.92
CA SER A 357 4.33 1.00 12.98
C SER A 357 3.30 -0.07 13.32
N ALA A 358 3.77 -1.27 13.66
CA ALA A 358 2.95 -2.32 14.26
C ALA A 358 2.55 -2.00 15.73
N LEU A 359 3.09 -0.93 16.31
CA LEU A 359 2.63 -0.33 17.56
C LEU A 359 1.34 0.49 17.33
N GLY A 360 1.07 0.95 16.11
CA GLY A 360 0.09 1.99 15.82
C GLY A 360 0.70 3.40 15.81
N VAL A 361 -0.15 4.41 15.72
CA VAL A 361 0.23 5.83 15.62
C VAL A 361 0.57 6.39 16.99
N TYR A 362 1.85 6.64 17.22
CA TYR A 362 2.32 7.36 18.40
C TYR A 362 3.03 8.66 17.97
N PRO A 363 2.35 9.82 18.05
CA PRO A 363 2.88 11.08 17.50
C PRO A 363 4.26 11.53 18.03
N PRO A 364 4.64 11.33 19.31
CA PRO A 364 5.99 11.64 19.79
C PRO A 364 7.09 10.86 19.06
N LEU A 365 6.87 9.57 18.77
CA LEU A 365 7.81 8.77 17.98
C LEU A 365 7.91 9.27 16.54
N ILE A 366 6.78 9.60 15.90
CA ILE A 366 6.77 10.11 14.53
C ILE A 366 7.54 11.45 14.47
N ARG A 367 7.29 12.34 15.43
CA ARG A 367 7.96 13.63 15.54
C ARG A 367 9.47 13.48 15.75
N HIS A 368 9.89 12.63 16.70
CA HIS A 368 11.32 12.35 16.98
C HIS A 368 12.05 11.84 15.73
N VAL A 369 11.42 10.96 14.93
CA VAL A 369 11.99 10.53 13.64
C VAL A 369 12.13 11.68 12.64
N GLY A 370 11.21 12.64 12.61
CA GLY A 370 11.33 13.82 11.75
C GLY A 370 12.38 14.82 12.21
N GLU A 371 12.43 15.10 13.53
CA GLU A 371 13.37 16.03 14.15
C GLU A 371 14.83 15.55 14.03
N GLU A 372 15.11 14.28 14.30
CA GLU A 372 16.46 13.70 14.17
C GLU A 372 16.93 13.57 12.70
N LEU A 373 16.03 13.59 11.73
CA LEU A 373 16.35 13.47 10.29
C LEU A 373 16.26 14.79 9.53
N ASP A 374 15.83 15.89 10.15
CA ASP A 374 15.48 17.18 9.53
C ASP A 374 14.51 17.01 8.32
N LEU A 375 13.46 16.21 8.52
CA LEU A 375 12.46 15.89 7.48
C LEU A 375 11.03 16.12 7.98
N GLU A 376 10.15 16.56 7.06
CA GLU A 376 8.71 16.55 7.33
C GLU A 376 8.25 15.12 7.61
N SER A 377 7.70 14.86 8.79
CA SER A 377 7.27 13.54 9.24
C SER A 377 5.76 13.45 9.42
N GLY A 378 5.20 12.27 9.19
CA GLY A 378 3.77 12.03 9.39
C GLY A 378 3.35 10.57 9.20
N PRO A 379 2.11 10.21 9.54
CA PRO A 379 1.54 8.91 9.22
C PRO A 379 1.21 8.79 7.72
N LEU A 380 1.36 7.58 7.16
CA LEU A 380 0.87 7.25 5.81
C LEU A 380 -0.62 6.86 5.88
N ASP A 381 -1.50 7.84 6.04
CA ASP A 381 -2.95 7.64 6.04
C ASP A 381 -3.51 7.78 4.62
N PRO A 382 -3.95 6.68 3.98
CA PRO A 382 -4.42 6.71 2.60
C PRO A 382 -5.83 7.32 2.45
N PHE A 383 -6.42 7.84 3.52
CA PHE A 383 -7.73 8.49 3.53
C PHE A 383 -7.70 9.89 4.16
N GLU A 384 -6.53 10.43 4.51
CA GLU A 384 -6.43 11.78 5.08
C GLU A 384 -6.71 12.85 4.02
N PRO A 385 -7.70 13.76 4.26
CA PRO A 385 -7.98 14.87 3.35
C PRO A 385 -6.74 15.78 3.20
N GLY A 386 -6.24 15.91 1.98
CA GLY A 386 -5.02 16.66 1.67
C GLY A 386 -3.79 15.79 1.44
N GLN A 387 -3.76 14.55 1.94
CA GLN A 387 -2.86 13.52 1.38
C GLN A 387 -3.47 12.91 0.11
N THR A 388 -4.80 12.80 0.04
CA THR A 388 -5.50 12.13 -1.09
C THR A 388 -5.91 13.07 -2.22
N CYS A 389 -5.80 12.61 -3.48
CA CYS A 389 -6.37 13.31 -4.64
C CYS A 389 -7.88 13.04 -4.86
N PHE A 390 -8.48 12.20 -4.01
CA PHE A 390 -9.88 11.79 -4.09
C PHE A 390 -10.62 12.15 -2.81
N ASP A 391 -11.89 12.57 -2.95
CA ASP A 391 -12.79 12.89 -1.84
C ASP A 391 -13.04 11.61 -1.00
N PRO A 392 -12.54 11.53 0.25
CA PRO A 392 -12.50 10.29 1.02
C PRO A 392 -13.86 10.00 1.67
N ALA A 393 -14.89 9.78 0.86
CA ALA A 393 -16.26 9.48 1.28
C ALA A 393 -16.42 8.14 2.04
N ALA A 394 -15.32 7.43 2.34
CA ALA A 394 -15.32 6.14 3.03
C ALA A 394 -14.11 5.90 3.96
N GLY A 395 -13.44 6.96 4.44
CA GLY A 395 -12.42 6.87 5.51
C GLY A 395 -13.00 6.66 6.91
N ASN A 396 -13.97 5.75 7.08
CA ASN A 396 -14.56 5.48 8.41
C ASN A 396 -13.61 4.64 9.27
N GLY A 397 -13.22 5.16 10.43
CA GLY A 397 -12.39 4.47 11.42
C GLY A 397 -11.42 5.42 12.14
N THR A 398 -10.71 4.89 13.15
CA THR A 398 -9.56 5.56 13.75
C THR A 398 -8.41 5.73 12.75
N ILE A 399 -7.41 6.56 13.07
CA ILE A 399 -6.25 6.73 12.20
C ILE A 399 -5.48 5.42 11.99
N ASP A 400 -5.36 4.59 13.03
CA ASP A 400 -4.76 3.26 12.96
C ASP A 400 -5.54 2.30 12.05
N GLU A 401 -6.87 2.29 12.14
CA GLU A 401 -7.71 1.46 11.27
C GLU A 401 -7.55 1.84 9.79
N ARG A 402 -7.37 3.13 9.50
CA ARG A 402 -7.16 3.66 8.14
C ARG A 402 -5.77 3.33 7.60
N ILE A 403 -4.71 3.56 8.37
CA ILE A 403 -3.33 3.20 8.00
C ILE A 403 -3.18 1.68 7.83
N ALA A 404 -3.86 0.88 8.65
CA ALA A 404 -3.81 -0.57 8.53
C ALA A 404 -4.41 -1.09 7.20
N LEU A 405 -5.25 -0.31 6.52
CA LEU A 405 -5.78 -0.64 5.19
C LEU A 405 -4.81 -0.31 4.04
N THR A 406 -3.74 0.45 4.26
CA THR A 406 -2.75 0.85 3.22
C THR A 406 -2.26 -0.33 2.36
N PRO A 407 -1.87 -1.51 2.90
CA PRO A 407 -1.40 -2.61 2.07
C PRO A 407 -2.53 -3.21 1.20
N ALA A 408 -3.73 -3.37 1.76
CA ALA A 408 -4.88 -3.89 1.04
C ALA A 408 -5.37 -2.92 -0.05
N LEU A 409 -5.42 -1.61 0.23
CA LEU A 409 -5.77 -0.60 -0.77
C LEU A 409 -4.72 -0.53 -1.88
N GLY A 410 -3.43 -0.48 -1.54
CA GLY A 410 -2.35 -0.48 -2.52
C GLY A 410 -2.38 -1.74 -3.42
N MET A 411 -2.76 -2.90 -2.88
CA MET A 411 -3.02 -4.10 -3.70
C MET A 411 -4.27 -3.97 -4.57
N ALA A 412 -5.36 -3.36 -4.07
CA ALA A 412 -6.57 -3.11 -4.86
C ALA A 412 -6.32 -2.15 -6.05
N LEU A 413 -5.26 -1.36 -6.00
CA LEU A 413 -4.81 -0.44 -7.04
C LEU A 413 -3.77 -1.06 -7.99
N SER A 414 -3.51 -2.38 -7.92
CA SER A 414 -2.46 -3.02 -8.73
C SER A 414 -2.85 -3.27 -10.18
N ASP A 415 -1.84 -3.21 -11.05
CA ASP A 415 -1.88 -3.61 -12.47
C ASP A 415 -0.46 -4.04 -12.90
N ASN A 416 -0.33 -5.09 -13.73
CA ASN A 416 0.97 -5.55 -14.23
C ASN A 416 1.77 -4.45 -14.96
N ALA A 417 1.11 -3.42 -15.52
CA ALA A 417 1.78 -2.28 -16.14
C ALA A 417 2.65 -1.44 -15.17
N TYR A 418 2.51 -1.62 -13.86
CA TYR A 418 3.28 -0.89 -12.87
C TYR A 418 3.56 -1.59 -11.53
N THR A 419 2.89 -2.69 -11.23
CA THR A 419 3.07 -3.49 -10.00
C THR A 419 3.79 -4.79 -10.35
N PRO A 420 5.02 -5.01 -9.85
CA PRO A 420 5.69 -6.31 -9.94
C PRO A 420 4.81 -7.45 -9.42
N ASN A 421 4.64 -8.48 -10.24
CA ASN A 421 3.70 -9.56 -10.00
C ASN A 421 4.42 -10.89 -9.82
N LEU A 422 4.56 -11.33 -8.57
CA LEU A 422 5.28 -12.56 -8.20
C LEU A 422 4.57 -13.86 -8.66
N LEU A 423 3.43 -13.77 -9.37
CA LEU A 423 2.83 -14.89 -10.12
C LEU A 423 3.33 -15.02 -11.56
N PHE A 424 3.88 -13.95 -12.15
CA PHE A 424 4.36 -13.89 -13.54
C PHE A 424 5.65 -13.07 -13.59
N THR A 425 6.79 -13.72 -13.81
CA THR A 425 8.07 -13.00 -13.90
C THR A 425 8.14 -12.13 -15.16
N ALA A 426 9.08 -11.17 -15.19
CA ALA A 426 9.41 -10.45 -16.43
C ALA A 426 9.81 -11.38 -17.60
N GLY A 427 10.18 -12.64 -17.34
CA GLY A 427 10.36 -13.69 -18.35
C GLY A 427 9.04 -14.20 -18.93
N ASP A 428 8.01 -14.39 -18.09
CA ASP A 428 6.68 -14.85 -18.47
C ASP A 428 5.88 -13.76 -19.22
N GLU A 429 5.98 -12.51 -18.77
CA GLU A 429 5.33 -11.37 -19.42
C GLU A 429 5.79 -11.21 -20.89
N ARG A 430 7.09 -11.40 -21.16
CA ARG A 430 7.62 -11.40 -22.54
C ARG A 430 7.07 -12.54 -23.38
N GLN A 431 6.75 -13.69 -22.80
CA GLN A 431 6.09 -14.77 -23.54
C GLN A 431 4.64 -14.42 -23.86
N LEU A 432 3.91 -13.85 -22.90
CA LEU A 432 2.53 -13.38 -23.08
C LEU A 432 2.46 -12.23 -24.10
N ASP A 433 3.40 -11.29 -24.09
CA ASP A 433 3.51 -10.23 -25.08
C ASP A 433 3.85 -10.76 -26.48
N ARG A 434 4.75 -11.74 -26.57
CA ARG A 434 5.05 -12.41 -27.85
C ARG A 434 3.82 -13.13 -28.40
N ILE A 435 3.06 -13.81 -27.54
CA ILE A 435 1.79 -14.47 -27.90
C ILE A 435 0.72 -13.44 -28.27
N SER A 436 0.59 -12.33 -27.54
CA SER A 436 -0.42 -11.30 -27.81
C SER A 436 -0.12 -10.55 -29.12
N TRP A 437 1.15 -10.27 -29.40
CA TRP A 437 1.61 -9.71 -30.67
C TRP A 437 1.37 -10.68 -31.83
N PHE A 438 1.68 -11.96 -31.67
CA PHE A 438 1.41 -12.99 -32.68
C PHE A 438 -0.09 -13.14 -32.96
N ASN A 439 -0.92 -13.15 -31.92
CA ASN A 439 -2.38 -13.18 -32.04
C ASN A 439 -2.94 -11.92 -32.73
N ARG A 440 -2.40 -10.73 -32.44
CA ARG A 440 -2.75 -9.50 -33.17
C ARG A 440 -2.38 -9.60 -34.65
N GLY A 441 -1.23 -10.21 -34.98
CA GLY A 441 -0.82 -10.51 -36.35
C GLY A 441 -1.79 -11.45 -37.07
N ILE A 442 -2.22 -12.54 -36.41
CA ILE A 442 -3.24 -13.47 -36.95
C ILE A 442 -4.57 -12.74 -37.20
N ILE A 443 -5.04 -11.94 -36.23
CA ILE A 443 -6.29 -11.18 -36.37
C ILE A 443 -6.20 -10.19 -37.54
N ALA A 444 -5.09 -9.47 -37.68
CA ALA A 444 -4.88 -8.56 -38.81
C ALA A 444 -4.89 -9.31 -40.16
N ALA A 445 -4.23 -10.46 -40.24
CA ALA A 445 -4.23 -11.30 -41.45
C ALA A 445 -5.64 -11.82 -41.81
N LEU A 446 -6.44 -12.25 -40.81
CA LEU A 446 -7.82 -12.67 -41.00
C LEU A 446 -8.73 -11.52 -41.49
N VAL A 447 -8.56 -10.32 -40.94
CA VAL A 447 -9.28 -9.11 -41.41
C VAL A 447 -8.93 -8.81 -42.86
N VAL A 448 -7.65 -8.82 -43.24
CA VAL A 448 -7.20 -8.61 -44.63
C VAL A 448 -7.78 -9.69 -45.56
N ALA A 449 -7.74 -10.97 -45.16
CA ALA A 449 -8.32 -12.06 -45.93
C ALA A 449 -9.84 -11.88 -46.13
N THR A 450 -10.55 -11.41 -45.11
CA THR A 450 -12.00 -11.13 -45.18
C THR A 450 -12.32 -9.96 -46.11
N VAL A 451 -11.49 -8.91 -46.13
CA VAL A 451 -11.63 -7.79 -47.08
C VAL A 451 -11.38 -8.25 -48.52
N ILE A 452 -10.38 -9.11 -48.75
CA ILE A 452 -10.09 -9.67 -50.07
C ILE A 452 -11.23 -10.56 -50.58
N THR A 453 -11.75 -11.47 -49.75
CA THR A 453 -12.86 -12.36 -50.15
C THR A 453 -14.17 -11.59 -50.36
N ALA A 454 -14.46 -10.59 -49.53
CA ALA A 454 -15.59 -9.69 -49.75
C ALA A 454 -15.44 -8.90 -51.06
N GLY A 455 -14.26 -8.33 -51.33
CA GLY A 455 -13.97 -7.63 -52.58
C GLY A 455 -14.15 -8.52 -53.82
N PHE A 456 -13.66 -9.76 -53.76
CA PHE A 456 -13.84 -10.75 -54.83
C PHE A 456 -15.32 -11.14 -55.01
N PHE A 457 -16.07 -11.29 -53.92
CA PHE A 457 -17.52 -11.57 -53.97
C PHE A 457 -18.29 -10.42 -54.62
N PHE A 458 -18.02 -9.16 -54.26
CA PHE A 458 -18.64 -8.00 -54.91
C PHE A 458 -18.24 -7.86 -56.38
N TYR A 459 -16.99 -8.19 -56.74
CA TYR A 459 -16.53 -8.23 -58.13
C TYR A 459 -17.28 -9.29 -58.95
N GLN A 460 -17.47 -10.50 -58.40
CA GLN A 460 -18.29 -11.53 -59.02
C GLN A 460 -19.75 -11.09 -59.17
N LEU A 461 -20.36 -10.49 -58.15
CA LEU A 461 -21.72 -9.93 -58.24
C LEU A 461 -21.84 -8.90 -59.37
N GLY A 462 -20.85 -8.01 -59.50
CA GLY A 462 -20.81 -7.01 -60.57
C GLY A 462 -20.71 -7.63 -61.98
N ILE A 463 -19.94 -8.71 -62.15
CA ILE A 463 -19.88 -9.45 -63.41
C ILE A 463 -21.20 -10.14 -63.73
N VAL A 464 -21.88 -10.72 -62.73
CA VAL A 464 -23.18 -11.37 -62.93
C VAL A 464 -24.27 -10.35 -63.28
N ASN A 465 -24.32 -9.21 -62.59
CA ASN A 465 -25.28 -8.14 -62.90
C ASN A 465 -25.05 -7.46 -64.26
N ASN A 466 -23.83 -7.47 -64.80
CA ASN A 466 -23.52 -6.95 -66.15
C ASN A 466 -23.74 -7.99 -67.28
N LYS A 467 -24.22 -9.19 -66.96
CA LYS A 467 -24.51 -10.28 -67.93
C LYS A 467 -26.00 -10.61 -68.08
N ASN A 468 -26.86 -9.96 -67.30
CA ASN A 468 -28.31 -9.91 -67.49
C ASN A 468 -28.71 -8.52 -68.01
#